data_AF-D3HST2-F1
#
_entry.id   AF-D3HST2-F1
#
_cell.length_a   1.000
_cell.length_b   1.000
_cell.length_c   1.000
_cell.angle_alpha   90.00
_cell.angle_beta   90.00
_cell.angle_gamma   90.00
#
_symmetry.space_group_name_H-M   'P 1'
#
loop_
_entity.id
_entity.type
_entity.pdbx_description
1 polymer ?
#
loop_
_entity_poly.entity_id
_entity_poly.type
_entity_poly.pdbx_seq_one_letter_code
_entity_poly.pdbx_strand_id
1 'polypeptide(L)'
;MWYLEIMRQLLEKLPQKKRKGGENFLKALFLCIGKVDAKPEMEFFLGLIDKAFSKFGDKAPNSVRLTEFSRYLFGLTLLYIKSSNDFAIWNSDFIPALDRIASFLVIDRDKKTIIKFLNQLEMDIFAGLNYKIDINFDQLRIILQKYSTLKTARSFIDACNNLNKTDASPGFKNLVRDAKKIVASAEVKDKNSVDFLLQFSLLTNKSKSHRLSTFQATTDSHVSSSTENTSHKFQ
;
A
#
# COMPACT_ATOMS: atom_id res chain seq x y z
N MET A 1 -10.08 10.93 6.43
CA MET A 1 -8.77 10.66 5.80
C MET A 1 -9.01 10.11 4.41
N TRP A 2 -8.32 10.63 3.39
CA TRP A 2 -8.57 10.26 1.98
C TRP A 2 -8.35 8.75 1.75
N TYR A 3 -7.30 8.17 2.33
CA TYR A 3 -6.94 6.76 2.16
C TYR A 3 -8.01 5.81 2.73
N LEU A 4 -8.66 6.17 3.84
CA LEU A 4 -9.69 5.33 4.46
C LEU A 4 -10.91 5.20 3.55
N GLU A 5 -11.26 6.28 2.84
CA GLU A 5 -12.40 6.31 1.93
C GLU A 5 -12.14 5.46 0.67
N ILE A 6 -10.91 5.48 0.17
CA ILE A 6 -10.48 4.60 -0.92
C ILE A 6 -10.50 3.13 -0.46
N MET A 7 -9.92 2.83 0.70
CA MET A 7 -9.87 1.46 1.24
C MET A 7 -11.25 0.87 1.55
N ARG A 8 -12.24 1.72 1.87
CA ARG A 8 -13.64 1.29 2.10
C ARG A 8 -14.28 0.63 0.88
N GLN A 9 -13.80 0.95 -0.33
CA GLN A 9 -14.32 0.33 -1.56
C GLN A 9 -14.07 -1.18 -1.59
N LEU A 10 -13.02 -1.66 -0.91
CA LEU A 10 -12.74 -3.09 -0.81
C LEU A 10 -13.68 -3.83 0.17
N LEU A 11 -14.50 -3.12 0.95
CA LEU A 11 -15.43 -3.77 1.88
C LEU A 11 -16.54 -4.54 1.16
N GLU A 12 -16.86 -4.21 -0.10
CA GLU A 12 -17.82 -4.98 -0.90
C GLU A 12 -17.37 -6.43 -1.14
N LYS A 13 -16.05 -6.68 -1.07
CA LYS A 13 -15.44 -8.00 -1.24
C LYS A 13 -15.70 -8.91 -0.05
N LEU A 14 -16.01 -8.33 1.11
CA LEU A 14 -16.38 -9.06 2.31
C LEU A 14 -17.87 -9.47 2.26
N PRO A 15 -18.23 -10.63 2.85
CA PRO A 15 -19.62 -10.99 3.08
C PRO A 15 -20.38 -9.86 3.75
N GLN A 16 -21.61 -9.58 3.28
CA GLN A 16 -22.44 -8.47 3.77
C GLN A 16 -22.50 -8.37 5.30
N LYS A 17 -22.71 -9.51 5.99
CA LYS A 17 -22.76 -9.61 7.46
C LYS A 17 -21.45 -9.22 8.16
N LYS A 18 -20.32 -9.22 7.45
CA LYS A 18 -18.97 -8.93 7.97
C LYS A 18 -18.44 -7.56 7.55
N ARG A 19 -19.12 -6.83 6.65
CA ARG A 19 -18.68 -5.51 6.16
C ARG A 19 -18.51 -4.49 7.28
N LYS A 20 -19.41 -4.48 8.26
CA LYS A 20 -19.27 -3.60 9.45
C LYS A 20 -18.02 -3.95 10.26
N GLY A 21 -17.72 -5.25 10.39
CA GLY A 21 -16.48 -5.72 11.00
C GLY A 21 -15.24 -5.24 10.23
N GLY A 22 -15.25 -5.31 8.90
CA GLY A 22 -14.18 -4.77 8.06
C GLY A 22 -14.00 -3.26 8.21
N GLU A 23 -15.08 -2.50 8.30
CA GLU A 23 -15.01 -1.04 8.55
C GLU A 23 -14.39 -0.73 9.92
N ASN A 24 -14.81 -1.47 10.96
CA ASN A 24 -14.27 -1.33 12.31
C ASN A 24 -12.78 -1.71 12.34
N PHE A 25 -12.39 -2.77 11.65
CA PHE A 25 -11.00 -3.16 11.49
C PHE A 25 -10.16 -2.05 10.83
N LEU A 26 -10.61 -1.47 9.71
CA LEU A 26 -9.87 -0.39 9.04
C LEU A 26 -9.65 0.80 9.97
N LYS A 27 -10.68 1.22 10.74
CA LYS A 27 -10.54 2.29 11.74
C LYS A 27 -9.54 1.91 12.83
N ALA A 28 -9.64 0.71 13.38
CA ALA A 28 -8.75 0.22 14.41
C ALA A 28 -7.30 0.12 13.91
N LEU A 29 -7.09 -0.28 12.65
CA LEU A 29 -5.78 -0.36 12.01
C LEU A 29 -5.11 1.02 11.94
N PHE A 30 -5.79 2.04 11.41
CA PHE A 30 -5.20 3.39 11.32
C PHE A 30 -5.02 4.06 12.68
N LEU A 31 -5.84 3.73 13.68
CA LEU A 31 -5.61 4.13 15.06
C LEU A 31 -4.40 3.42 15.67
N CYS A 32 -4.16 2.17 15.31
CA CYS A 32 -2.97 1.42 15.73
C CYS A 32 -1.72 2.03 15.12
N ILE A 33 -1.75 2.37 13.83
CA ILE A 33 -0.63 3.02 13.13
C ILE A 33 -0.29 4.35 13.79
N GLY A 34 -1.28 5.21 14.07
CA GLY A 34 -1.04 6.51 14.71
C GLY A 34 -0.41 6.44 16.10
N LYS A 35 -0.42 5.28 16.77
CA LYS A 35 0.30 5.05 18.03
C LYS A 35 1.75 4.63 17.83
N VAL A 36 2.05 3.94 16.73
CA VAL A 36 3.40 3.46 16.38
C VAL A 36 4.17 4.56 15.68
N ASP A 37 3.52 5.24 14.75
CA ASP A 37 4.06 6.35 13.98
C ASP A 37 2.99 7.44 13.86
N ALA A 38 3.23 8.58 14.50
CA ALA A 38 2.31 9.70 14.53
C ALA A 38 2.19 10.40 13.16
N LYS A 39 3.19 10.25 12.28
CA LYS A 39 3.23 10.88 10.96
C LYS A 39 3.78 9.90 9.91
N PRO A 40 3.02 8.84 9.57
CA PRO A 40 3.45 7.91 8.53
C PRO A 40 3.69 8.61 7.20
N GLU A 41 4.75 8.19 6.52
CA GLU A 41 5.12 8.73 5.20
C GLU A 41 4.05 8.42 4.13
N MET A 42 4.04 9.19 3.05
CA MET A 42 3.03 9.02 1.99
C MET A 42 3.12 7.64 1.32
N GLU A 43 4.33 7.13 1.17
CA GLU A 43 4.67 5.82 0.62
C GLU A 43 3.98 4.70 1.39
N PHE A 44 3.81 4.84 2.71
CA PHE A 44 3.05 3.88 3.52
C PHE A 44 1.60 3.76 3.02
N PHE A 45 0.91 4.88 2.87
CA PHE A 45 -0.49 4.89 2.45
C PHE A 45 -0.65 4.42 1.00
N LEU A 46 0.24 4.86 0.11
CA LEU A 46 0.22 4.49 -1.30
C LEU A 46 0.51 3.00 -1.50
N GLY A 47 1.51 2.46 -0.80
CA GLY A 47 1.83 1.03 -0.82
C GLY A 47 0.70 0.17 -0.29
N LEU A 48 0.09 0.58 0.83
CA LEU A 48 -1.06 -0.12 1.39
C LEU A 48 -2.24 -0.18 0.42
N ILE A 49 -2.59 0.95 -0.22
CA ILE A 49 -3.68 1.01 -1.19
C ILE A 49 -3.36 0.18 -2.43
N ASP A 50 -2.18 0.35 -3.02
CA ASP A 50 -1.74 -0.38 -4.21
C ASP A 50 -1.89 -1.89 -3.99
N LYS A 51 -1.21 -2.43 -2.97
CA LYS A 51 -1.16 -3.88 -2.74
C LYS A 51 -2.49 -4.46 -2.25
N ALA A 52 -3.31 -3.68 -1.55
CA ALA A 52 -4.65 -4.09 -1.17
C ALA A 52 -5.56 -4.28 -2.40
N PHE A 53 -5.54 -3.32 -3.33
CA PHE A 53 -6.34 -3.41 -4.55
C PHE A 53 -5.80 -4.45 -5.52
N SER A 54 -4.48 -4.67 -5.60
CA SER A 54 -3.93 -5.77 -6.43
C SER A 54 -4.42 -7.14 -5.95
N LYS A 55 -4.59 -7.32 -4.63
CA LYS A 55 -5.05 -8.61 -4.07
C LYS A 55 -6.56 -8.78 -4.11
N PHE A 56 -7.31 -7.73 -3.80
CA PHE A 56 -8.76 -7.83 -3.55
C PHE A 56 -9.63 -7.12 -4.58
N GLY A 57 -9.08 -6.21 -5.40
CA GLY A 57 -9.84 -5.37 -6.32
C GLY A 57 -10.68 -6.17 -7.32
N ASP A 58 -10.09 -7.22 -7.87
CA ASP A 58 -10.73 -8.09 -8.88
C ASP A 58 -11.46 -9.30 -8.28
N LYS A 59 -11.46 -9.42 -6.94
CA LYS A 59 -12.23 -10.49 -6.29
C LYS A 59 -13.73 -10.25 -6.45
N ALA A 60 -14.49 -11.33 -6.54
CA ALA A 60 -15.94 -11.26 -6.59
C ALA A 60 -16.50 -10.66 -5.28
N PRO A 61 -17.63 -9.92 -5.33
CA PRO A 61 -18.30 -9.47 -4.13
C PRO A 61 -18.60 -10.64 -3.17
N ASN A 62 -18.54 -10.38 -1.86
CA ASN A 62 -18.79 -11.38 -0.81
C ASN A 62 -17.87 -12.62 -0.79
N SER A 63 -16.74 -12.63 -1.52
CA SER A 63 -15.86 -13.79 -1.63
C SER A 63 -14.69 -13.82 -0.64
N VAL A 64 -14.34 -12.69 -0.03
CA VAL A 64 -13.15 -12.55 0.82
C VAL A 64 -13.51 -12.69 2.30
N ARG A 65 -12.81 -13.57 3.01
CA ARG A 65 -13.01 -13.73 4.46
C ARG A 65 -12.47 -12.51 5.22
N LEU A 66 -13.15 -12.08 6.27
CA LEU A 66 -12.71 -10.95 7.09
C LEU A 66 -11.31 -11.17 7.68
N THR A 67 -11.01 -12.37 8.15
CA THR A 67 -9.68 -12.71 8.72
C THR A 67 -8.57 -12.64 7.68
N GLU A 68 -8.83 -13.09 6.45
CA GLU A 68 -7.90 -12.98 5.33
C GLU A 68 -7.63 -11.52 4.97
N PHE A 69 -8.70 -10.72 4.85
CA PHE A 69 -8.60 -9.28 4.60
C PHE A 69 -7.80 -8.58 5.70
N SER A 70 -8.13 -8.84 6.96
CA SER A 70 -7.49 -8.20 8.11
C SER A 70 -6.03 -8.59 8.27
N ARG A 71 -5.70 -9.89 8.15
CA ARG A 71 -4.31 -10.36 8.20
C ARG A 71 -3.48 -9.77 7.06
N TYR A 72 -4.02 -9.76 5.85
CA TYR A 72 -3.28 -9.21 4.71
C TYR A 72 -2.97 -7.72 4.87
N LEU A 73 -3.97 -6.91 5.21
CA LEU A 73 -3.77 -5.47 5.39
C LEU A 73 -2.86 -5.15 6.59
N PHE A 74 -2.96 -5.93 7.66
CA PHE A 74 -2.08 -5.74 8.80
C PHE A 74 -0.63 -6.15 8.48
N GLY A 75 -0.41 -7.26 7.78
CA GLY A 75 0.93 -7.63 7.33
C GLY A 75 1.53 -6.61 6.34
N LEU A 76 0.73 -6.07 5.41
CA LEU A 76 1.17 -4.93 4.59
C LEU A 76 1.52 -3.71 5.44
N THR A 77 0.80 -3.48 6.53
CA THR A 77 1.08 -2.38 7.45
C THR A 77 2.43 -2.54 8.12
N LEU A 78 2.72 -3.74 8.65
CA LEU A 78 4.03 -4.07 9.26
C LEU A 78 5.18 -3.86 8.27
N LEU A 79 4.98 -4.23 7.01
CA LEU A 79 6.00 -4.13 5.97
C LEU A 79 6.21 -2.67 5.52
N TYR A 80 5.14 -1.99 5.11
CA TYR A 80 5.25 -0.67 4.49
C TYR A 80 5.70 0.40 5.47
N ILE A 81 5.24 0.34 6.73
CA ILE A 81 5.61 1.35 7.74
C ILE A 81 7.13 1.33 8.02
N LYS A 82 7.76 0.16 7.94
CA LYS A 82 9.20 -0.02 8.12
C LYS A 82 9.97 0.34 6.85
N SER A 83 9.44 0.00 5.68
CA SER A 83 10.14 0.29 4.42
C SER A 83 10.06 1.75 4.00
N SER A 84 9.05 2.48 4.47
CA SER A 84 8.85 3.89 4.11
C SER A 84 9.51 4.86 5.09
N ASN A 85 9.90 4.39 6.28
CA ASN A 85 10.37 5.23 7.37
C ASN A 85 11.84 4.90 7.68
N ASP A 86 12.68 5.92 7.82
CA ASP A 86 14.08 5.75 8.21
C ASP A 86 14.24 5.45 9.71
N PHE A 87 13.18 5.62 10.51
CA PHE A 87 13.16 5.22 11.93
C PHE A 87 13.05 3.70 12.10
N ALA A 88 13.78 3.18 13.08
CA ALA A 88 13.70 1.76 13.44
C ALA A 88 12.35 1.44 14.10
N ILE A 89 11.42 0.88 13.29
CA ILE A 89 10.13 0.37 13.75
C ILE A 89 10.18 -1.16 13.83
N TRP A 90 9.89 -1.70 15.00
CA TRP A 90 9.90 -3.14 15.28
C TRP A 90 8.47 -3.69 15.39
N ASN A 91 8.30 -4.99 15.13
CA ASN A 91 6.99 -5.64 15.32
C ASN A 91 6.51 -5.55 16.79
N SER A 92 7.43 -5.46 17.75
CA SER A 92 7.08 -5.25 19.16
C SER A 92 6.35 -3.93 19.43
N ASP A 93 6.58 -2.90 18.60
CA ASP A 93 6.01 -1.57 18.79
C ASP A 93 4.49 -1.56 18.52
N PHE A 94 4.01 -2.55 17.78
CA PHE A 94 2.58 -2.76 17.52
C PHE A 94 1.86 -3.39 18.72
N ILE A 95 2.57 -4.09 19.62
CA ILE A 95 1.94 -4.86 20.72
C ILE A 95 1.03 -4.01 21.60
N PRO A 96 1.42 -2.81 22.07
CA PRO A 96 0.56 -1.95 22.89
C PRO A 96 -0.72 -1.47 22.17
N ALA A 97 -0.78 -1.59 20.84
CA ALA A 97 -1.90 -1.16 20.02
C ALA A 97 -2.73 -2.33 19.47
N LEU A 98 -2.28 -3.58 19.67
CA LEU A 98 -2.90 -4.79 19.12
C LEU A 98 -4.30 -5.10 19.67
N ASP A 99 -4.62 -4.69 20.91
CA ASP A 99 -5.89 -5.05 21.56
C ASP A 99 -7.12 -4.72 20.72
N ARG A 100 -7.04 -3.67 19.91
CA ARG A 100 -8.13 -3.21 19.04
C ARG A 100 -8.27 -4.02 17.75
N ILE A 101 -7.23 -4.74 17.35
CA ILE A 101 -7.18 -5.49 16.10
C ILE A 101 -7.04 -7.01 16.28
N ALA A 102 -6.62 -7.48 17.46
CA ALA A 102 -6.34 -8.88 17.75
C ALA A 102 -7.51 -9.83 17.41
N SER A 103 -8.75 -9.42 17.71
CA SER A 103 -9.94 -10.22 17.41
C SER A 103 -10.17 -10.43 15.91
N PHE A 104 -9.73 -9.51 15.05
CA PHE A 104 -9.80 -9.65 13.60
C PHE A 104 -8.69 -10.53 13.03
N LEU A 105 -7.55 -10.57 13.73
CA LEU A 105 -6.38 -11.36 13.35
C LEU A 105 -6.47 -12.82 13.81
N VAL A 106 -7.35 -13.13 14.76
CA VAL A 106 -7.50 -14.46 15.37
C VAL A 106 -6.15 -14.92 15.92
N ILE A 107 -5.61 -14.14 16.86
CA ILE A 107 -4.34 -14.40 17.54
C ILE A 107 -4.58 -14.71 19.02
N ASP A 108 -3.74 -15.58 19.57
CA ASP A 108 -3.66 -15.81 21.01
C ASP A 108 -2.97 -14.62 21.71
N ARG A 109 -3.30 -14.38 22.98
CA ARG A 109 -2.88 -13.21 23.76
C ARG A 109 -1.52 -13.35 24.44
N ASP A 110 -0.87 -14.50 24.35
CA ASP A 110 0.49 -14.67 24.86
C ASP A 110 1.50 -13.83 24.06
N LYS A 111 2.31 -13.02 24.75
CA LYS A 111 3.22 -12.05 24.11
C LYS A 111 4.28 -12.70 23.22
N LYS A 112 4.84 -13.84 23.62
CA LYS A 112 5.84 -14.56 22.79
C LYS A 112 5.19 -15.08 21.52
N THR A 113 3.99 -15.62 21.65
CA THR A 113 3.17 -16.11 20.53
C THR A 113 2.78 -14.98 19.59
N ILE A 114 2.43 -13.80 20.11
CA ILE A 114 2.14 -12.60 19.32
C ILE A 114 3.34 -12.18 18.47
N ILE A 115 4.53 -12.03 19.07
CA ILE A 115 5.72 -11.60 18.31
C ILE A 115 6.02 -12.58 17.17
N LYS A 116 5.96 -13.88 17.46
CA LYS A 116 6.15 -14.92 16.44
C LYS A 116 5.11 -14.81 15.32
N PHE A 117 3.84 -14.57 15.68
CA PHE A 117 2.78 -14.36 14.71
C PHE A 117 3.02 -13.12 13.83
N LEU A 118 3.42 -11.98 14.43
CA LEU A 118 3.70 -10.75 13.67
C LEU A 118 4.84 -10.93 12.68
N ASN A 119 5.94 -11.55 13.12
CA ASN A 119 7.07 -11.85 12.27
C ASN A 119 6.67 -12.79 11.11
N GLN A 120 5.91 -13.85 11.40
CA GLN A 120 5.44 -14.76 10.36
C GLN A 120 4.51 -14.05 9.38
N LEU A 121 3.58 -13.23 9.89
CA LEU A 121 2.63 -12.50 9.05
C LEU A 121 3.35 -11.52 8.11
N GLU A 122 4.32 -10.76 8.61
CA GLU A 122 5.15 -9.87 7.80
C GLU A 122 5.90 -10.65 6.71
N MET A 123 6.55 -11.75 7.07
CA MET A 123 7.31 -12.58 6.13
C MET A 123 6.43 -13.24 5.07
N ASP A 124 5.24 -13.73 5.45
CA ASP A 124 4.26 -14.31 4.53
C ASP A 124 3.78 -13.26 3.52
N ILE A 125 3.57 -12.02 3.95
CA ILE A 125 3.22 -10.93 3.05
C ILE A 125 4.38 -10.58 2.13
N PHE A 126 5.59 -10.45 2.66
CA PHE A 126 6.75 -10.10 1.84
C PHE A 126 7.04 -11.16 0.77
N ALA A 127 6.97 -12.45 1.15
CA ALA A 127 7.06 -13.57 0.22
C ALA A 127 5.89 -13.59 -0.78
N GLY A 128 4.65 -13.33 -0.32
CA GLY A 128 3.47 -13.26 -1.18
C GLY A 128 3.48 -12.10 -2.19
N LEU A 129 4.30 -11.07 -1.95
CA LEU A 129 4.57 -9.99 -2.90
C LEU A 129 5.75 -10.30 -3.83
N ASN A 130 6.28 -11.52 -3.80
CA ASN A 130 7.52 -11.91 -4.50
C ASN A 130 8.67 -10.95 -4.17
N TYR A 131 8.76 -10.53 -2.91
CA TYR A 131 9.77 -9.61 -2.39
C TYR A 131 9.78 -8.22 -3.06
N LYS A 132 8.68 -7.85 -3.75
CA LYS A 132 8.53 -6.56 -4.44
C LYS A 132 7.60 -5.63 -3.67
N ILE A 133 8.22 -4.67 -2.98
CA ILE A 133 7.51 -3.61 -2.24
C ILE A 133 7.34 -2.31 -3.06
N ASP A 134 7.81 -2.30 -4.31
CA ASP A 134 7.64 -1.17 -5.21
C ASP A 134 6.18 -0.77 -5.38
N ILE A 135 5.90 0.52 -5.30
CA ILE A 135 4.56 1.07 -5.50
C ILE A 135 4.27 1.17 -6.99
N ASN A 136 3.16 0.58 -7.44
CA ASN A 136 2.70 0.71 -8.81
C ASN A 136 1.85 1.98 -9.00
N PHE A 137 2.50 3.06 -9.43
CA PHE A 137 1.82 4.35 -9.65
C PHE A 137 0.76 4.30 -10.74
N ASP A 138 0.92 3.47 -11.78
CA ASP A 138 -0.09 3.35 -12.84
C ASP A 138 -1.39 2.74 -12.29
N GLN A 139 -1.27 1.71 -11.45
CA GLN A 139 -2.42 1.13 -10.76
C GLN A 139 -3.08 2.14 -9.80
N LEU A 140 -2.28 2.89 -9.03
CA LEU A 140 -2.80 3.93 -8.15
C LEU A 140 -3.54 5.03 -8.88
N ARG A 141 -3.09 5.42 -10.08
CA ARG A 141 -3.81 6.38 -10.92
C ARG A 141 -5.19 5.85 -11.29
N ILE A 142 -5.29 4.58 -11.71
CA ILE A 142 -6.58 3.92 -12.02
C ILE A 142 -7.49 3.89 -10.77
N ILE A 143 -6.95 3.50 -9.62
CA ILE A 143 -7.69 3.44 -8.35
C ILE A 143 -8.22 4.83 -7.97
N LEU A 144 -7.36 5.85 -7.97
CA LEU A 144 -7.77 7.21 -7.60
C LEU A 144 -8.79 7.76 -8.60
N GLN A 145 -8.63 7.55 -9.91
CA GLN A 145 -9.60 7.99 -10.90
C GLN A 145 -10.98 7.35 -10.69
N LYS A 146 -11.01 6.06 -10.36
CA LYS A 146 -12.26 5.31 -10.21
C LYS A 146 -12.99 5.59 -8.90
N TYR A 147 -12.26 5.79 -7.81
CA TYR A 147 -12.82 5.79 -6.46
C TYR A 147 -12.69 7.12 -5.71
N SER A 148 -11.98 8.10 -6.26
CA SER A 148 -11.86 9.41 -5.61
C SER A 148 -13.11 10.25 -5.82
N THR A 149 -13.62 10.77 -4.72
CA THR A 149 -14.52 11.93 -4.69
C THR A 149 -13.71 13.23 -4.75
N LEU A 150 -14.39 14.35 -5.00
CA LEU A 150 -13.79 15.69 -4.89
C LEU A 150 -13.12 15.92 -3.54
N LYS A 151 -13.79 15.49 -2.46
CA LYS A 151 -13.28 15.60 -1.09
C LYS A 151 -11.99 14.80 -0.90
N THR A 152 -11.96 13.55 -1.35
CA THR A 152 -10.77 12.70 -1.22
C THR A 152 -9.62 13.21 -2.08
N ALA A 153 -9.89 13.72 -3.28
CA ALA A 153 -8.88 14.30 -4.16
C ALA A 153 -8.24 15.56 -3.53
N ARG A 154 -9.04 16.47 -2.98
CA ARG A 154 -8.54 17.65 -2.24
C ARG A 154 -7.69 17.23 -1.04
N SER A 155 -8.21 16.34 -0.19
CA SER A 155 -7.46 15.83 0.97
C SER A 155 -6.17 15.10 0.61
N PHE A 156 -6.09 14.44 -0.54
CA PHE A 156 -4.87 13.83 -1.05
C PHE A 156 -3.86 14.91 -1.49
N ILE A 157 -4.30 15.90 -2.28
CA ILE A 157 -3.46 17.03 -2.71
C ILE A 157 -2.89 17.78 -1.50
N ASP A 158 -3.71 18.06 -0.49
CA ASP A 158 -3.29 18.73 0.74
C ASP A 158 -2.21 17.93 1.48
N ALA A 159 -2.36 16.61 1.55
CA ALA A 159 -1.36 15.72 2.13
C ALA A 159 -0.05 15.70 1.31
N CYS A 160 -0.13 15.85 -0.01
CA CYS A 160 1.04 15.93 -0.90
C CYS A 160 1.71 17.31 -0.94
N ASN A 161 1.02 18.39 -0.59
CA ASN A 161 1.57 19.75 -0.68
C ASN A 161 2.78 19.96 0.22
N ASN A 162 2.89 19.19 1.31
CA ASN A 162 4.06 19.18 2.19
C ASN A 162 5.28 18.43 1.61
N LEU A 163 5.09 17.66 0.52
CA LEU A 163 6.11 16.81 -0.11
C LEU A 163 6.68 17.40 -1.41
N ASN A 164 6.06 18.45 -1.96
CA ASN A 164 6.37 19.00 -3.29
C ASN A 164 7.74 19.72 -3.40
N LYS A 165 8.59 19.68 -2.36
CA LYS A 165 9.93 20.29 -2.36
C LYS A 165 11.06 19.30 -2.61
N THR A 166 10.78 17.99 -2.61
CA THR A 166 11.77 16.91 -2.78
C THR A 166 11.65 16.25 -4.15
N ASP A 167 12.73 15.64 -4.62
CA ASP A 167 12.81 14.88 -5.88
C ASP A 167 11.82 13.71 -5.92
N ALA A 168 10.56 14.03 -6.25
CA ALA A 168 9.51 13.04 -6.37
C ALA A 168 9.60 12.31 -7.72
N SER A 169 9.33 11.00 -7.69
CA SER A 169 9.32 10.16 -8.89
C SER A 169 8.34 10.70 -9.95
N PRO A 170 8.61 10.48 -11.26
CA PRO A 170 7.68 10.87 -12.32
C PRO A 170 6.27 10.29 -12.13
N GLY A 171 6.18 9.05 -11.65
CA GLY A 171 4.90 8.38 -11.34
C GLY A 171 4.10 9.12 -10.27
N PHE A 172 4.75 9.53 -9.17
CA PHE A 172 4.09 10.32 -8.13
C PHE A 172 3.64 11.71 -8.64
N LYS A 173 4.49 12.40 -9.41
CA LYS A 173 4.14 13.68 -10.04
C LYS A 173 2.90 13.57 -10.93
N ASN A 174 2.78 12.48 -11.68
CA ASN A 174 1.60 12.19 -12.50
C ASN A 174 0.36 11.91 -11.64
N LEU A 175 0.50 11.18 -10.54
CA LEU A 175 -0.59 10.91 -9.59
C LEU A 175 -1.18 12.21 -9.00
N VAL A 176 -0.31 13.13 -8.55
CA VAL A 176 -0.71 14.44 -8.01
C VAL A 176 -1.37 15.30 -9.10
N ARG A 177 -0.84 15.27 -10.33
CA ARG A 177 -1.44 15.99 -11.47
C ARG A 177 -2.85 15.50 -11.76
N ASP A 178 -3.07 14.18 -11.76
CA ASP A 178 -4.39 13.60 -12.02
C ASP A 178 -5.40 13.98 -10.93
N ALA A 179 -4.99 13.98 -9.66
CA ALA A 179 -5.83 14.47 -8.57
C ALA A 179 -6.20 15.95 -8.74
N LYS A 180 -5.26 16.81 -9.13
CA LYS A 180 -5.52 18.23 -9.42
C LYS A 180 -6.52 18.42 -10.55
N LYS A 181 -6.46 17.58 -11.60
CA LYS A 181 -7.45 17.58 -12.69
C LYS A 181 -8.85 17.23 -12.19
N ILE A 182 -8.99 16.23 -11.32
CA ILE A 182 -10.30 15.87 -10.72
C ILE A 182 -10.91 17.09 -10.01
N VAL A 183 -10.11 17.81 -9.22
CA VAL A 183 -10.58 19.02 -8.52
C VAL A 183 -10.96 20.13 -9.50
N ALA A 184 -10.10 20.43 -10.48
CA ALA A 184 -10.36 21.47 -11.48
C ALA A 184 -11.61 21.17 -12.33
N SER A 185 -11.79 19.92 -12.78
CA SER A 185 -12.97 19.53 -13.55
C SER A 185 -14.28 19.62 -12.74
N ALA A 186 -14.22 19.41 -11.42
CA ALA A 186 -15.39 19.58 -10.55
C ALA A 186 -15.72 21.07 -10.31
N GLU A 187 -14.71 21.92 -10.15
CA GLU A 187 -14.88 23.37 -9.98
C GLU A 187 -15.39 24.06 -11.24
N VAL A 188 -15.08 23.52 -12.43
CA VAL A 188 -15.66 23.96 -13.70
C VAL A 188 -17.10 23.48 -13.87
N LYS A 189 -17.45 22.27 -13.39
CA LYS A 189 -18.83 21.75 -13.40
C LYS A 189 -19.79 22.50 -12.47
N ASP A 190 -19.30 23.08 -11.38
CA ASP A 190 -20.09 23.96 -10.50
C ASP A 190 -20.43 25.31 -11.17
N LYS A 191 -19.72 25.70 -12.23
CA LYS A 191 -20.02 26.92 -13.02
C LYS A 191 -20.86 26.63 -14.26
N ASN A 192 -20.68 25.47 -14.89
CA ASN A 192 -21.43 25.04 -16.06
C ASN A 192 -22.01 23.65 -15.81
N SER A 193 -23.23 23.61 -15.31
CA SER A 193 -24.04 22.39 -15.33
C SER A 193 -24.24 21.95 -16.80
N VAL A 194 -24.18 20.63 -17.01
CA VAL A 194 -24.42 19.85 -18.24
C VAL A 194 -23.16 19.43 -19.03
N ASP A 195 -22.94 18.11 -19.02
CA ASP A 195 -22.15 17.21 -19.87
C ASP A 195 -20.67 17.47 -20.16
N PHE A 196 -19.83 16.51 -19.72
CA PHE A 196 -19.12 15.63 -20.66
C PHE A 196 -18.40 14.50 -19.91
N LEU A 197 -18.56 13.27 -20.43
CA LEU A 197 -17.75 12.10 -20.12
C LEU A 197 -16.33 12.34 -20.65
N LEU A 198 -15.34 12.43 -19.76
CA LEU A 198 -13.94 12.61 -20.15
C LEU A 198 -13.34 11.28 -20.59
N GLN A 199 -13.22 11.09 -21.90
CA GLN A 199 -12.23 10.22 -22.52
C GLN A 199 -10.82 10.70 -22.13
N PHE A 200 -9.98 9.80 -21.62
CA PHE A 200 -8.54 10.04 -21.54
C PHE A 200 -7.78 8.83 -22.08
N SER A 201 -6.93 9.10 -23.07
CA SER A 201 -6.05 8.12 -23.69
C SER A 201 -5.02 7.60 -22.69
N LEU A 202 -4.94 6.26 -22.60
CA LEU A 202 -3.90 5.53 -21.90
C LEU A 202 -2.55 5.72 -22.61
N LEU A 203 -1.73 6.66 -22.13
CA LEU A 203 -0.30 6.65 -22.42
C LEU A 203 0.40 5.92 -21.26
N THR A 204 0.72 4.65 -21.52
CA THR A 204 1.56 3.78 -20.68
C THR A 204 2.97 4.36 -20.61
N ASN A 205 3.40 4.82 -19.44
CA ASN A 205 4.80 5.16 -19.23
C ASN A 205 5.25 4.49 -17.93
N LYS A 206 5.85 3.30 -18.05
CA LYS A 206 6.41 2.53 -16.94
C LYS A 206 7.50 3.35 -16.27
N SER A 207 7.18 4.03 -15.18
CA SER A 207 8.17 4.72 -14.34
C SER A 207 8.31 3.99 -13.01
N LYS A 208 9.47 3.37 -12.81
CA LYS A 208 9.87 2.77 -11.52
C LYS A 208 10.41 3.87 -10.59
N SER A 209 10.13 3.74 -9.30
CA SER A 209 10.59 4.66 -8.25
C SER A 209 12.06 4.44 -7.93
N HIS A 210 12.86 5.52 -7.82
CA HIS A 210 14.31 5.46 -7.64
C HIS A 210 14.80 5.20 -6.20
N ARG A 211 13.90 5.14 -5.20
CA ARG A 211 14.26 4.85 -3.79
C ARG A 211 14.16 3.37 -3.38
N LEU A 212 14.04 2.47 -4.36
CA LEU A 212 13.91 1.02 -4.13
C LEU A 212 15.03 0.18 -4.78
N SER A 213 16.05 0.82 -5.37
CA SER A 213 17.23 0.12 -5.88
C SER A 213 18.21 -0.31 -4.77
N THR A 214 18.02 0.16 -3.53
CA THR A 214 18.93 -0.14 -2.41
C THR A 214 18.88 -1.59 -1.93
N PHE A 215 17.87 -2.37 -2.33
CA PHE A 215 17.74 -3.80 -1.98
C PHE A 215 18.00 -4.78 -3.13
N GLN A 216 18.37 -4.31 -4.33
CA GLN A 216 18.86 -5.21 -5.40
C GLN A 216 20.33 -5.61 -5.21
N ALA A 217 21.12 -4.83 -4.45
CA ALA A 217 22.56 -5.06 -4.32
C ALA A 217 22.95 -6.28 -3.47
N THR A 218 22.02 -6.92 -2.74
CA THR A 218 22.31 -8.09 -1.90
C THR A 218 21.88 -9.44 -2.48
N THR A 219 21.20 -9.46 -3.63
CA THR A 219 20.85 -10.72 -4.32
C THR A 219 21.65 -10.96 -5.60
N ASP A 220 22.24 -9.93 -6.18
CA ASP A 220 23.07 -10.06 -7.40
C ASP A 220 24.55 -10.37 -7.10
N SER A 221 24.99 -10.30 -5.83
CA SER A 221 26.36 -10.64 -5.42
C SER A 221 26.59 -12.14 -5.17
N HIS A 222 25.58 -13.00 -5.35
CA HIS A 222 25.72 -14.44 -5.16
C HIS A 222 25.50 -15.32 -6.40
N VAL A 223 25.32 -14.74 -7.59
CA VAL A 223 25.28 -15.53 -8.84
C VAL A 223 26.12 -14.88 -9.95
N SER A 224 27.43 -15.05 -9.84
CA SER A 224 28.37 -15.20 -10.96
C SER A 224 29.64 -15.84 -10.41
N SER A 225 30.30 -16.82 -11.00
CA SER A 225 30.05 -17.69 -12.14
C SER A 225 31.07 -18.82 -11.97
N SER A 226 30.62 -20.06 -11.95
CA SER A 226 31.48 -21.19 -12.25
C SER A 226 31.90 -21.15 -13.72
N THR A 227 33.03 -21.78 -13.99
CA THR A 227 33.65 -22.13 -15.30
C THR A 227 34.46 -21.03 -15.99
N GLU A 228 35.79 -21.19 -15.99
CA GLU A 228 36.49 -21.61 -17.21
C GLU A 228 37.88 -22.22 -16.94
N ASN A 229 38.17 -23.27 -17.71
CA ASN A 229 39.36 -24.11 -17.73
C ASN A 229 40.64 -23.35 -18.12
N THR A 230 41.79 -23.86 -17.71
CA THR A 230 42.91 -24.05 -18.65
C THR A 230 43.80 -25.23 -18.22
N SER A 231 44.14 -26.03 -19.22
CA SER A 231 45.00 -27.20 -19.17
C SER A 231 46.44 -26.85 -18.80
N HIS A 232 47.16 -27.76 -18.14
CA HIS A 232 48.54 -28.09 -18.53
C HIS A 232 48.91 -29.53 -18.14
N LYS A 233 49.72 -30.11 -19.03
CA LYS A 233 50.01 -31.54 -19.26
C LYS A 233 50.88 -32.21 -18.20
N PHE A 234 50.73 -33.55 -18.17
CA PHE A 234 51.73 -34.60 -17.90
C PHE A 234 53.21 -34.16 -17.98
N GLN A 235 54.01 -34.52 -16.97
CA GLN A 235 54.83 -35.75 -16.94
C GLN A 235 55.30 -36.05 -15.52
#